data_AF-A0A2V7RIQ6-F1
#
_entry.id   AF-A0A2V7RIQ6-F1
#
_cell.length_a   1.000
_cell.length_b   1.000
_cell.length_c   1.000
_cell.angle_alpha   90.00
_cell.angle_beta   90.00
_cell.angle_gamma   90.00
#
_symmetry.space_group_name_H-M   'P 1'
#
loop_
_entity.id
_entity.type
_entity.pdbx_description
1 polymer ?
#
loop_
_entity_poly.entity_id
_entity_poly.type
_entity_poly.pdbx_seq_one_letter_code
_entity_poly.pdbx_strand_id
1 'polypeptide(L)' 'MDKNLLNILVWLLFLGGLFGMVMGIVKFFSGGTPAEYGVMGIGGGFYLLSSAVVMFIRRRTGSS' A
#
# COMPACT_ATOMS: atom_id res chain seq x y z
N MET A 1 -7.75 -20.35 0.80
CA MET A 1 -7.57 -19.13 -0.02
C MET A 1 -6.48 -19.42 -1.02
N ASP A 2 -6.68 -19.11 -2.30
CA ASP A 2 -5.69 -19.41 -3.33
C ASP A 2 -4.36 -18.68 -3.03
N LYS A 3 -3.24 -19.42 -3.00
CA LYS A 3 -1.90 -18.86 -2.73
C LYS A 3 -1.55 -17.79 -3.77
N ASN A 4 -2.05 -17.92 -5.00
CA ASN A 4 -1.88 -16.94 -6.06
C ASN A 4 -2.68 -15.68 -5.80
N LEU A 5 -3.93 -15.80 -5.32
CA LEU A 5 -4.77 -14.64 -4.98
C LEU A 5 -4.11 -13.79 -3.88
N LEU A 6 -3.62 -14.43 -2.82
CA LEU A 6 -2.88 -13.75 -1.75
C LEU A 6 -1.63 -13.03 -2.29
N ASN A 7 -0.91 -13.66 -3.21
CA ASN A 7 0.27 -13.05 -3.81
C ASN A 7 -0.09 -11.82 -4.67
N ILE A 8 -1.15 -11.91 -5.46
CA ILE A 8 -1.66 -10.79 -6.26
C ILE A 8 -2.08 -9.62 -5.36
N LEU A 9 -2.81 -9.91 -4.28
CA LEU A 9 -3.25 -8.88 -3.32
C LEU A 9 -2.06 -8.16 -2.66
N VAL A 10 -1.02 -8.90 -2.27
CA VAL A 10 0.22 -8.28 -1.75
C VAL A 10 0.78 -7.27 -2.73
N TRP A 11 0.93 -7.65 -4.00
CA TRP A 11 1.53 -6.80 -5.02
C TRP A 11 0.65 -5.59 -5.36
N LEU A 12 -0.66 -5.77 -5.52
CA LEU A 12 -1.58 -4.66 -5.80
C LEU A 12 -1.58 -3.63 -4.67
N LEU A 13 -1.67 -4.09 -3.42
CA LEU A 13 -1.67 -3.21 -2.26
C LEU A 13 -0.30 -2.54 -2.06
N PHE A 14 0.78 -3.28 -2.29
CA PHE A 14 2.13 -2.74 -2.17
C PHE A 14 2.41 -1.66 -3.21
N LEU A 15 2.14 -1.94 -4.49
CA LEU A 15 2.39 -1.01 -5.59
C LEU A 15 1.47 0.22 -5.49
N GLY A 16 0.19 0.03 -5.16
CA GLY A 16 -0.73 1.14 -4.92
C GLY A 16 -0.30 2.03 -3.75
N GLY A 17 0.20 1.42 -2.68
CA GLY A 17 0.71 2.13 -1.51
C GLY A 17 1.99 2.91 -1.79
N LEU A 18 2.93 2.29 -2.51
CA LEU A 18 4.17 2.94 -2.94
C LEU A 18 3.87 4.11 -3.89
N PHE A 19 2.94 3.93 -4.83
CA PHE A 19 2.49 5.00 -5.72
C PHE A 19 1.90 6.17 -4.92
N GLY A 20 0.96 5.91 -4.00
CA GLY A 20 0.36 6.95 -3.16
C GLY A 20 1.40 7.71 -2.33
N MET A 21 2.37 7.00 -1.76
CA MET A 21 3.48 7.59 -1.01
C MET A 21 4.36 8.48 -1.90
N VAL A 22 4.80 7.98 -3.06
CA VAL A 22 5.63 8.76 -4.00
C VAL A 22 4.87 9.98 -4.50
N MET A 23 3.60 9.84 -4.89
CA MET A 23 2.79 10.96 -5.33
C MET A 23 2.58 11.99 -4.23
N GLY A 24 2.34 11.55 -2.98
CA GLY A 24 2.26 12.46 -1.83
C GLY A 24 3.55 13.24 -1.60
N ILE A 25 4.70 12.58 -1.70
CA ILE A 25 6.02 13.22 -1.61
C ILE A 25 6.23 14.22 -2.75
N VAL A 26 5.96 13.82 -4.00
CA VAL A 26 6.08 14.69 -5.17
C VAL A 26 5.19 15.91 -5.01
N LYS A 27 3.93 15.74 -4.62
CA LYS A 27 2.99 16.84 -4.38
C LYS A 27 3.46 17.76 -3.24
N PHE A 28 4.02 17.21 -2.17
CA PHE A 28 4.58 18.00 -1.08
C PHE A 28 5.72 18.92 -1.58
N PHE A 29 6.67 18.38 -2.33
CA PHE A 29 7.81 19.14 -2.84
C PHE A 29 7.47 20.03 -4.04
N SER A 30 6.38 19.76 -4.77
CA SER A 30 5.93 20.58 -5.89
C SER A 30 5.00 21.73 -5.47
N GLY A 31 4.83 22.00 -4.17
CA GLY A 31 3.97 23.08 -3.66
C GLY A 31 2.48 22.77 -3.63
N GLY A 32 2.11 21.49 -3.57
CA GLY A 32 0.72 21.05 -3.39
C GLY A 32 0.13 21.46 -2.04
N THR A 33 -1.20 21.51 -1.95
CA THR A 33 -1.88 21.88 -0.71
C THR A 33 -1.77 20.79 0.36
N PRO A 34 -1.87 21.14 1.65
CA PRO A 34 -1.88 20.17 2.76
C PRO A 34 -2.88 19.03 2.62
N ALA A 35 -4.06 19.33 2.08
CA ALA A 35 -5.07 18.31 1.82
C ALA A 35 -4.61 17.32 0.74
N GLU A 36 -3.98 17.78 -0.34
CA GLU A 36 -3.57 16.92 -1.46
C GLU A 36 -2.46 15.94 -1.07
N TYR A 37 -1.35 16.45 -0.52
CA TYR A 37 -0.26 15.56 -0.11
C TYR A 37 -0.63 14.73 1.12
N GLY A 38 -1.48 15.26 2.00
CA GLY A 38 -1.99 14.54 3.17
C GLY A 38 -2.85 13.34 2.79
N VAL A 39 -3.84 13.53 1.91
CA VAL A 39 -4.70 12.43 1.42
C VAL A 39 -3.89 11.39 0.66
N MET A 40 -2.97 11.82 -0.22
CA MET A 40 -2.11 10.88 -0.97
C MET A 40 -1.18 10.08 -0.04
N GLY A 41 -0.55 10.74 0.94
CA GLY A 41 0.33 10.09 1.91
C GLY A 41 -0.42 9.11 2.81
N ILE A 42 -1.57 9.51 3.37
CA ILE A 42 -2.41 8.65 4.23
C ILE A 42 -2.96 7.48 3.42
N GLY A 43 -3.51 7.73 2.23
CA GLY A 43 -4.00 6.70 1.33
C GLY A 43 -2.91 5.68 0.95
N GLY A 44 -1.71 6.18 0.60
CA GLY A 44 -0.54 5.34 0.35
C GLY A 44 -0.17 4.48 1.56
N GLY A 45 -0.14 5.06 2.76
CA GLY A 45 0.13 4.36 4.02
C GLY A 45 -0.87 3.24 4.31
N PHE A 46 -2.17 3.46 4.09
CA PHE A 46 -3.19 2.42 4.29
C PHE A 46 -3.03 1.24 3.33
N TYR A 47 -2.68 1.51 2.07
CA TYR A 47 -2.38 0.45 1.10
C TYR A 47 -1.14 -0.37 1.50
N LEU A 48 -0.07 0.29 1.96
CA LEU A 48 1.13 -0.39 2.46
C LEU A 48 0.85 -1.24 3.71
N LEU A 49 0.10 -0.69 4.67
CA LEU A 49 -0.34 -1.43 5.85
C LEU A 49 -1.16 -2.66 5.46
N SER A 50 -2.11 -2.49 4.53
CA SER A 50 -2.94 -3.59 4.03
C SER A 50 -2.09 -4.66 3.36
N SER A 51 -1.07 -4.27 2.57
CA SER A 51 -0.11 -5.21 2.00
C SER A 51 0.64 -6.02 3.08
N ALA A 52 1.10 -5.36 4.15
CA ALA A 52 1.77 -6.02 5.27
C ALA A 52 0.85 -7.03 5.98
N VAL A 53 -0.43 -6.67 6.18
CA VAL A 53 -1.44 -7.57 6.75
C VAL A 53 -1.67 -8.80 5.86
N VAL A 54 -1.79 -8.61 4.54
CA VAL A 54 -1.95 -9.74 3.60
C VAL A 54 -0.71 -10.63 3.58
N MET A 55 0.49 -10.06 3.65
CA MET A 55 1.74 -10.84 3.80
C MET A 55 1.74 -11.67 5.09
N PHE A 56 1.29 -11.09 6.21
CA PHE A 56 1.17 -11.79 7.49
C PHE A 56 0.19 -12.96 7.41
N ILE A 57 -1.00 -12.75 6.83
CA ILE A 57 -2.00 -13.80 6.63
C ILE A 57 -1.46 -14.91 5.72
N ARG A 58 -0.77 -14.56 4.62
CA ARG A 58 -0.15 -15.53 3.72
C ARG A 58 0.87 -16.41 4.42
N ARG A 59 1.71 -15.83 5.29
CA ARG A 59 2.68 -16.58 6.10
C ARG A 59 2.01 -17.54 7.09
N ARG A 60 0.85 -17.19 7.63
CA ARG A 60 0.09 -18.07 8.55
C ARG A 60 -0.65 -19.20 7.85
N THR A 61 -1.17 -18.93 6.65
CA THR A 61 -1.97 -19.90 5.88
C THR A 61 -1.12 -20.83 4.99
N GLY A 62 0.14 -20.48 4.74
CA GLY A 62 1.10 -21.34 4.02
C GLY A 62 1.78 -22.40 4.89
N SER A 63 1.62 -22.35 6.21
CA SER A 63 2.24 -23.25 7.19
C SER A 63 1.35 -24.44 7.56
N SER A 64 0.50 -24.90 6.65
CA SER A 64 -0.42 -26.04 6.83
C SER A 64 -0.23 -27.04 5.71
#